data_AF-A0A1G3BG06-F1
#
_entry.id   AF-A0A1G3BG06-F1
#
_cell.length_a   1.000
_cell.length_b   1.000
_cell.length_c   1.000
_cell.angle_alpha   90.00
_cell.angle_beta   90.00
_cell.angle_gamma   90.00
#
_symmetry.space_group_name_H-M   'P 1'
#
loop_
_entity.id
_entity.type
_entity.pdbx_description
1 polymer ?
#
loop_
_entity_poly.entity_id
_entity_poly.type
_entity_poly.pdbx_seq_one_letter_code
_entity_poly.pdbx_strand_id
1 'polypeptide(L)'
;MVSKKSAVQSEGSLLWGFFTSVKLAVVLIFLIALACGLGTFIVQDKAPEEYKARFGEGLAGLLQLAQFTHIFSSYWFTLLLVLVVANLACCTIARWRGTLLQTGFILTHISIILILLGSIIGLRVGQKGVMWIAEGQKMEQFHLRDGTPKPLPFEIHLDAFITEKHPPKYDLLSYVKDQHKEKSLSTEVGRPQSVPNSSYAVTIKDYIPDAALLEEAVNTSEEVKNPAIFVQLYGSETVAVEGWLVANDRNWYVDRKRDLRLEYRWVNSEEELKKAQSANPSSPSRPKLIARLKEKGVSQEFQAEVGKDFAWEGYNLKILDFTLDFTQRMKPLKEQQPNNPAIQVEMDGPQGKESRWVFASYPDWDEMHPTKYKELKLLCEVPQDLSFASQQVRILQGPNDQRLLAYIKEDKVVESFPWELEKKYDVGNSGQQIKVSKFYPSFGVKQSVVKRSDELKKPALFVEMDGPRGKTTEWVFAEAPQATAYKDGNLFLLYKQMGENIKDWKSKLRIVEGGKTVAEKTIEVNDPLKYGGYTFYQASYDPQNEKLSGLQVARDPGVLLVYIGFSSLCFGIIFIFYIKPLLRRRMSVSDTATQEGT
;
A
#
# COMPACT_ATOMS: atom_id res chain seq x y z
N MET A 1 90.13 -1.79 8.88
CA MET A 1 88.89 -2.58 8.99
C MET A 1 88.30 -2.41 10.39
N VAL A 2 87.57 -1.32 10.64
CA VAL A 2 86.71 -1.14 11.83
C VAL A 2 85.53 -0.27 11.39
N SER A 3 84.34 -0.54 11.96
CA SER A 3 83.12 0.27 11.86
C SER A 3 82.16 -0.01 10.69
N LYS A 4 81.49 -1.17 10.75
CA LYS A 4 80.12 -1.34 10.20
C LYS A 4 79.15 -2.03 11.15
N LYS A 5 79.61 -2.57 12.30
CA LYS A 5 78.76 -3.27 13.28
C LYS A 5 78.11 -2.38 14.35
N SER A 6 78.59 -1.15 14.58
CA SER A 6 78.05 -0.28 15.65
C SER A 6 76.79 0.51 15.26
N ALA A 7 76.66 0.95 14.01
CA ALA A 7 75.52 1.78 13.57
C ALA A 7 74.19 1.00 13.55
N VAL A 8 74.21 -0.28 13.18
CA VAL A 8 73.00 -1.11 13.08
C VAL A 8 72.45 -1.48 14.48
N GLN A 9 73.31 -1.61 15.49
CA GLN A 9 72.89 -1.84 16.88
C GLN A 9 72.36 -0.56 17.57
N SER A 10 72.82 0.63 17.17
CA SER A 10 72.33 1.90 17.73
C SER A 10 70.96 2.30 17.17
N GLU A 11 70.70 2.07 15.89
CA GLU A 11 69.40 2.41 15.29
C GLU A 11 68.27 1.49 15.77
N GLY A 12 68.55 0.19 15.92
CA GLY A 12 67.58 -0.78 16.45
C GLY A 12 67.19 -0.51 17.91
N SER A 13 68.13 -0.05 18.74
CA SER A 13 67.84 0.29 20.14
C SER A 13 67.06 1.61 20.28
N LEU A 14 67.30 2.59 19.39
CA LEU A 14 66.53 3.83 19.32
C LEU A 14 65.08 3.60 18.85
N LEU A 15 64.87 2.83 17.78
CA LEU A 15 63.54 2.49 17.27
C LEU A 15 62.75 1.68 18.30
N TRP A 16 63.39 0.68 18.91
CA TRP A 16 62.77 -0.09 19.99
C TRP A 16 62.40 0.79 21.20
N GLY A 17 63.29 1.68 21.61
CA GLY A 17 63.03 2.66 22.68
C GLY A 17 61.86 3.59 22.37
N PHE A 18 61.74 4.04 21.12
CA PHE A 18 60.62 4.85 20.66
C PHE A 18 59.28 4.10 20.77
N PHE A 19 59.19 2.89 20.22
CA PHE A 19 57.96 2.10 20.23
C PHE A 19 57.62 1.48 21.59
N THR A 20 58.54 1.44 22.55
CA THR A 20 58.28 1.00 23.93
C THR A 20 57.93 2.16 24.89
N SER A 21 57.83 3.39 24.38
CA SER A 21 57.56 4.60 25.16
C SER A 21 56.09 4.72 25.56
N VAL A 22 55.84 4.96 26.85
CA VAL A 22 54.49 5.31 27.36
C VAL A 22 54.06 6.70 26.91
N LYS A 23 55.01 7.62 26.73
CA LYS A 23 54.70 8.99 26.24
C LYS A 23 54.13 8.92 24.82
N LEU A 24 54.69 8.06 23.97
CA LEU A 24 54.16 7.80 22.63
C LEU A 24 52.74 7.24 22.70
N ALA A 25 52.49 6.26 23.58
CA ALA A 25 51.16 5.69 23.79
C ALA A 25 50.11 6.77 24.12
N VAL A 26 50.41 7.66 25.07
CA VAL A 26 49.50 8.74 25.49
C VAL A 26 49.21 9.70 24.34
N VAL A 27 50.24 10.09 23.57
CA VAL A 27 50.08 10.97 22.40
C VAL A 27 49.21 10.30 21.33
N LEU A 28 49.47 9.03 21.00
CA LEU A 28 48.67 8.30 20.00
C LEU A 28 47.20 8.16 20.41
N ILE A 29 46.94 7.82 21.67
CA ILE A 29 45.57 7.72 22.20
C ILE A 29 44.87 9.09 22.14
N PHE A 30 45.57 10.17 22.49
CA PHE A 30 45.03 11.52 22.40
C PHE A 30 44.67 11.92 20.95
N LEU A 31 45.55 11.64 19.99
CA LEU A 31 45.30 11.92 18.57
C LEU A 31 44.11 11.11 18.03
N ILE A 32 44.01 9.83 18.40
CA ILE A 32 42.86 8.98 18.04
C ILE A 32 41.57 9.56 18.65
N ALA A 33 41.60 9.96 19.93
CA ALA A 33 40.44 10.56 20.60
C ALA A 33 40.00 11.87 19.93
N LEU A 34 40.96 12.74 19.57
CA LEU A 34 40.68 13.97 18.84
C LEU A 34 40.04 13.69 17.46
N ALA A 35 40.58 12.71 16.72
CA ALA A 35 40.03 12.29 15.43
C ALA A 35 38.58 11.76 15.55
N CYS A 36 38.31 10.92 16.56
CA CYS A 36 36.95 10.45 16.84
C CYS A 36 36.00 11.61 17.22
N GLY A 37 36.48 12.58 18.00
CA GLY A 37 35.73 13.79 18.33
C GLY A 37 35.37 14.60 17.08
N LEU A 38 36.35 14.87 16.20
CA LEU A 38 36.12 15.54 14.92
C LEU A 38 35.12 14.79 14.03
N GLY A 39 35.22 13.46 13.98
CA GLY A 39 34.30 12.61 13.22
C GLY A 39 32.86 12.60 13.76
N THR A 40 32.65 13.07 14.99
CA THR A 40 31.32 13.26 15.57
C THR A 40 30.74 14.62 15.16
N PHE A 41 31.56 15.66 15.11
CA PHE A 41 31.14 17.01 14.68
C PHE A 41 30.89 17.09 13.17
N ILE A 42 31.74 16.46 12.38
CA ILE A 42 31.60 16.36 10.93
C ILE A 42 30.86 15.05 10.65
N VAL A 43 29.60 15.11 10.23
CA VAL A 43 28.82 13.90 9.90
C VAL A 43 29.53 13.16 8.77
N GLN A 44 29.81 11.88 8.94
CA GLN A 44 30.68 11.10 8.05
C GLN A 44 29.93 10.47 6.86
N ASP A 45 30.64 10.31 5.74
CA ASP A 45 30.23 9.61 4.52
C ASP A 45 28.92 10.13 3.88
N LYS A 46 28.61 11.42 4.00
CA LYS A 46 27.46 12.05 3.35
C LYS A 46 27.70 12.25 1.85
N ALA A 47 26.63 12.55 1.10
CA ALA A 47 26.78 12.93 -0.30
C ALA A 47 27.65 14.20 -0.40
N PRO A 48 28.51 14.33 -1.44
CA PRO A 48 29.36 15.53 -1.62
C PRO A 48 28.57 16.85 -1.59
N GLU A 49 27.36 16.84 -2.13
CA GLU A 49 26.48 18.02 -2.16
C GLU A 49 25.99 18.45 -0.76
N GLU A 50 25.80 17.51 0.17
CA GLU A 50 25.46 17.85 1.57
C GLU A 50 26.62 18.59 2.26
N TYR A 51 27.86 18.22 1.96
CA TYR A 51 29.04 18.90 2.49
C TYR A 51 29.20 20.30 1.91
N LYS A 52 29.03 20.45 0.59
CA LYS A 52 29.07 21.76 -0.07
C LYS A 52 27.99 22.69 0.46
N ALA A 53 26.76 22.18 0.65
CA ALA A 53 25.66 22.97 1.21
C ALA A 53 25.94 23.45 2.64
N ARG A 54 26.62 22.63 3.45
CA ARG A 54 26.91 22.95 4.86
C ARG A 54 28.15 23.82 5.07
N PHE A 55 29.20 23.62 4.28
CA PHE A 55 30.52 24.21 4.50
C PHE A 55 31.01 25.13 3.37
N GLY A 56 30.27 25.21 2.25
CA GLY A 56 30.70 25.88 1.02
C GLY A 56 31.68 25.04 0.20
N GLU A 57 31.80 25.32 -1.10
CA GLU A 57 32.60 24.50 -2.04
C GLU A 57 34.08 24.39 -1.66
N GLY A 58 34.71 25.51 -1.30
CA GLY A 58 36.15 25.54 -0.97
C GLY A 58 36.50 24.70 0.25
N LEU A 59 35.80 24.90 1.37
CA LEU A 59 36.05 24.16 2.60
C LEU A 59 35.63 22.68 2.48
N ALA A 60 34.51 22.39 1.79
CA ALA A 60 34.09 21.02 1.53
C ALA A 60 35.15 20.25 0.71
N GLY A 61 35.74 20.89 -0.31
CA GLY A 61 36.83 20.31 -1.09
C GLY A 61 38.08 20.03 -0.24
N LEU A 62 38.47 20.95 0.65
CA LEU A 62 39.60 20.74 1.57
C LEU A 62 39.34 19.60 2.56
N LEU A 63 38.14 19.53 3.14
CA LEU A 63 37.76 18.46 4.06
C LEU A 63 37.76 17.09 3.37
N GLN A 64 37.32 17.03 2.12
CA GLN A 64 37.34 15.81 1.33
C GLN A 64 38.77 15.39 1.00
N LEU A 65 39.63 16.32 0.57
CA LEU A 65 41.04 16.05 0.26
C LEU A 65 41.82 15.56 1.49
N ALA A 66 41.58 16.17 2.64
CA ALA A 66 42.17 15.77 3.92
C ALA A 66 41.51 14.52 4.55
N GLN A 67 40.52 13.93 3.88
CA GLN A 67 39.77 12.75 4.33
C GLN A 67 38.96 12.95 5.62
N PHE A 68 38.63 14.19 5.99
CA PHE A 68 37.80 14.49 7.16
C PHE A 68 36.31 14.17 6.97
N THR A 69 35.87 13.95 5.74
CA THR A 69 34.51 13.46 5.43
C THR A 69 34.33 11.96 5.69
N HIS A 70 35.44 11.22 5.82
CA HIS A 70 35.49 9.76 6.00
C HIS A 70 36.69 9.35 6.87
N ILE A 71 36.82 9.97 8.03
CA ILE A 71 37.92 9.81 8.99
C ILE A 71 38.18 8.35 9.32
N PHE A 72 37.12 7.60 9.61
CA PHE A 72 37.23 6.21 10.09
C PHE A 72 37.78 5.24 9.04
N SER A 73 37.68 5.56 7.75
CA SER A 73 38.27 4.79 6.64
C SER A 73 39.53 5.46 6.04
N SER A 74 39.91 6.65 6.53
CA SER A 74 41.06 7.40 6.05
C SER A 74 42.40 6.69 6.30
N TYR A 75 43.39 6.98 5.46
CA TYR A 75 44.72 6.38 5.58
C TYR A 75 45.45 6.85 6.83
N TRP A 76 45.34 8.13 7.18
CA TRP A 76 46.01 8.69 8.35
C TRP A 76 45.43 8.14 9.66
N PHE A 77 44.10 7.95 9.74
CA PHE A 77 43.49 7.37 10.95
C PHE A 77 43.87 5.90 11.11
N THR A 78 43.89 5.14 10.02
CA THR A 78 44.38 3.75 10.05
C THR A 78 45.85 3.67 10.46
N LEU A 79 46.69 4.61 10.00
CA LEU A 79 48.08 4.69 10.44
C LEU A 79 48.18 4.90 11.96
N LEU A 80 47.36 5.77 12.56
CA LEU A 80 47.31 5.96 14.01
C LEU A 80 46.93 4.65 14.73
N LEU A 81 45.95 3.90 14.23
CA LEU A 81 45.56 2.61 14.79
C LEU A 81 46.69 1.57 14.70
N VAL A 82 47.38 1.50 13.55
CA VAL A 82 48.53 0.60 13.38
C VAL A 82 49.66 0.97 14.33
N LEU A 83 49.95 2.27 14.48
CA LEU A 83 51.00 2.75 15.38
C LEU A 83 50.68 2.44 16.85
N VAL A 84 49.42 2.57 17.29
CA VAL A 84 49.05 2.24 18.67
C VAL A 84 49.11 0.74 18.92
N VAL A 85 48.74 -0.09 17.93
CA VAL A 85 48.90 -1.55 18.00
C VAL A 85 50.38 -1.93 18.11
N ALA A 86 51.24 -1.36 17.26
CA ALA A 86 52.67 -1.62 17.28
C ALA A 86 53.32 -1.18 18.61
N ASN A 87 52.97 0.00 19.12
CA ASN A 87 53.43 0.50 20.41
C ASN A 87 52.97 -0.41 21.56
N LEU A 88 51.70 -0.82 21.57
CA LEU A 88 51.15 -1.70 22.60
C LEU A 88 51.82 -3.08 22.59
N ALA A 89 52.06 -3.65 21.40
CA ALA A 89 52.76 -4.92 21.24
C ALA A 89 54.21 -4.82 21.76
N CYS A 90 54.97 -3.80 21.35
CA CYS A 90 56.35 -3.60 21.80
C CYS A 90 56.42 -3.37 23.32
N CYS A 91 55.54 -2.53 23.88
CA CYS A 91 55.45 -2.31 25.33
C CYS A 91 55.13 -3.60 26.09
N THR A 92 54.25 -4.45 25.55
CA THR A 92 53.89 -5.74 26.15
C THR A 92 55.09 -6.67 26.18
N ILE A 93 55.79 -6.82 25.05
CA ILE A 93 56.99 -7.66 24.93
C ILE A 93 58.09 -7.18 25.88
N ALA A 94 58.38 -5.87 25.90
CA ALA A 94 59.42 -5.29 26.75
C ALA A 94 59.16 -5.47 28.26
N ARG A 95 57.89 -5.62 28.66
CA ARG A 95 57.47 -5.73 30.08
C ARG A 95 57.16 -7.16 30.52
N TRP A 96 57.20 -8.12 29.59
CA TRP A 96 56.90 -9.51 29.88
C TRP A 96 58.08 -10.19 30.57
N ARG A 97 57.82 -10.78 31.75
CA ARG A 97 58.81 -11.50 32.57
C ARG A 97 58.51 -13.00 32.71
N GLY A 98 57.63 -13.56 31.88
CA GLY A 98 57.31 -15.00 31.89
C GLY A 98 56.53 -15.53 33.09
N THR A 99 55.98 -14.68 33.97
CA THR A 99 55.33 -15.15 35.22
C THR A 99 53.83 -15.38 35.05
N LEU A 100 53.28 -16.41 35.70
CA LEU A 100 51.83 -16.68 35.72
C LEU A 100 51.02 -15.51 36.30
N LEU A 101 51.60 -14.70 37.18
CA LEU A 101 50.95 -13.52 37.75
C LEU A 101 50.78 -12.36 36.74
N GLN A 102 51.47 -12.42 35.58
CA GLN A 102 51.31 -11.46 34.49
C GLN A 102 50.31 -11.90 33.42
N THR A 103 49.77 -13.13 33.48
CA THR A 103 48.82 -13.66 32.48
C THR A 103 47.65 -12.71 32.23
N GLY A 104 47.04 -12.16 33.28
CA GLY A 104 45.96 -11.19 33.14
C GLY A 104 46.36 -9.89 32.42
N PHE A 105 47.56 -9.35 32.69
CA PHE A 105 48.08 -8.18 31.96
C PHE A 105 48.30 -8.48 30.47
N ILE A 106 48.84 -9.66 30.15
CA ILE A 106 49.08 -10.06 28.76
C ILE A 106 47.74 -10.25 28.03
N LEU A 107 46.78 -10.93 28.64
CA LEU A 107 45.43 -11.13 28.10
C LEU A 107 44.74 -9.81 27.78
N THR A 108 44.83 -8.81 28.67
CA THR A 108 44.22 -7.50 28.41
C THR A 108 44.93 -6.75 27.27
N HIS A 109 46.25 -6.83 27.16
CA HIS A 109 46.97 -6.17 26.07
C HIS A 109 46.71 -6.85 24.73
N ILE A 110 46.80 -8.18 24.66
CA ILE A 110 46.44 -8.95 23.47
C ILE A 110 44.98 -8.68 23.09
N SER A 111 44.06 -8.59 24.05
CA SER A 111 42.66 -8.31 23.74
C SER A 111 42.45 -6.99 23.01
N ILE A 112 43.10 -5.92 23.46
CA ILE A 112 43.01 -4.59 22.83
C ILE A 112 43.65 -4.64 21.44
N ILE A 113 44.77 -5.34 21.27
CA ILE A 113 45.39 -5.56 19.96
C ILE A 113 44.43 -6.28 19.01
N LEU A 114 43.78 -7.36 19.45
CA LEU A 114 42.82 -8.12 18.64
C LEU A 114 41.60 -7.28 18.26
N ILE A 115 41.07 -6.47 19.19
CA ILE A 115 39.97 -5.54 18.91
C ILE A 115 40.39 -4.54 17.83
N LEU A 116 41.54 -3.88 18.00
CA LEU A 116 42.02 -2.87 17.06
C LEU A 116 42.34 -3.46 15.68
N LEU A 117 43.00 -4.61 15.62
CA LEU A 117 43.27 -5.33 14.36
C LEU A 117 41.97 -5.76 13.69
N GLY A 118 41.01 -6.28 14.47
CA GLY A 118 39.69 -6.67 13.96
C GLY A 118 38.94 -5.47 13.39
N SER A 119 38.97 -4.33 14.08
CA SER A 119 38.40 -3.08 13.58
C SER A 119 39.08 -2.59 12.29
N ILE A 120 40.41 -2.65 12.19
CA ILE A 120 41.14 -2.29 10.96
C ILE A 120 40.71 -3.19 9.80
N ILE A 121 40.63 -4.52 10.02
CA ILE A 121 40.17 -5.47 9.00
C ILE A 121 38.74 -5.16 8.57
N GLY A 122 37.83 -4.92 9.51
CA GLY A 122 36.43 -4.57 9.23
C GLY A 122 36.30 -3.26 8.46
N LEU A 123 37.11 -2.24 8.77
CA LEU A 123 37.10 -0.97 8.07
C LEU A 123 37.67 -1.05 6.64
N ARG A 124 38.62 -1.95 6.40
CA ARG A 124 39.34 -2.04 5.10
C ARG A 124 38.76 -3.07 4.15
N VAL A 125 38.25 -4.18 4.68
CA VAL A 125 37.75 -5.32 3.90
C VAL A 125 36.23 -5.43 4.01
N GLY A 126 35.64 -4.84 5.06
CA GLY A 126 34.21 -4.92 5.29
C GLY A 126 33.39 -4.22 4.21
N GLN A 127 32.25 -4.81 3.91
CA GLN A 127 31.29 -4.30 2.92
C GLN A 127 30.00 -3.95 3.64
N LYS A 128 29.43 -2.79 3.32
CA LYS A 128 28.13 -2.35 3.81
C LYS A 128 27.35 -1.73 2.67
N GLY A 129 26.09 -2.09 2.57
CA GLY A 129 25.21 -1.59 1.52
C GLY A 129 23.75 -1.83 1.84
N VAL A 130 22.91 -1.53 0.86
CA VAL A 130 21.46 -1.62 0.93
C VAL A 130 20.93 -2.52 -0.18
N MET A 131 19.82 -3.17 0.09
CA MET A 131 19.09 -3.99 -0.87
C MET A 131 17.60 -3.72 -0.69
N TRP A 132 16.93 -3.44 -1.78
CA TRP A 132 15.47 -3.36 -1.83
C TRP A 132 14.95 -4.60 -2.54
N ILE A 133 14.02 -5.30 -1.91
CA ILE A 133 13.45 -6.54 -2.44
C ILE A 133 11.94 -6.51 -2.24
N ALA A 134 11.19 -6.80 -3.30
CA ALA A 134 9.74 -6.88 -3.25
C ALA A 134 9.27 -8.30 -2.95
N GLU A 135 8.10 -8.43 -2.35
CA GLU A 135 7.51 -9.73 -2.02
C GLU A 135 7.38 -10.61 -3.28
N GLY A 136 7.81 -11.86 -3.15
CA GLY A 136 7.89 -12.83 -4.24
C GLY A 136 9.08 -12.64 -5.20
N GLN A 137 9.92 -11.62 -5.00
CA GLN A 137 11.10 -11.38 -5.82
C GLN A 137 12.36 -12.02 -5.22
N LYS A 138 13.38 -12.15 -6.07
CA LYS A 138 14.73 -12.56 -5.69
C LYS A 138 15.76 -11.52 -6.07
N MET A 139 16.85 -11.48 -5.32
CA MET A 139 18.02 -10.62 -5.56
C MET A 139 19.30 -11.44 -5.51
N GLU A 140 20.25 -11.09 -6.37
CA GLU A 140 21.57 -11.73 -6.46
C GLU A 140 22.69 -10.71 -6.20
N GLN A 141 22.32 -9.47 -5.86
CA GLN A 141 23.25 -8.37 -5.60
C GLN A 141 22.65 -7.36 -4.64
N PHE A 142 23.53 -6.59 -3.98
CA PHE A 142 23.16 -5.43 -3.17
C PHE A 142 23.96 -4.22 -3.63
N HIS A 143 23.52 -3.01 -3.27
CA HIS A 143 24.21 -1.79 -3.67
C HIS A 143 25.02 -1.25 -2.50
N LEU A 144 26.28 -0.94 -2.73
CA LEU A 144 27.12 -0.21 -1.78
C LEU A 144 26.57 1.21 -1.59
N ARG A 145 27.07 1.92 -0.57
CA ARG A 145 26.60 3.28 -0.21
C ARG A 145 26.76 4.30 -1.35
N ASP A 146 27.72 4.10 -2.24
CA ASP A 146 27.97 4.91 -3.44
C ASP A 146 27.09 4.51 -4.64
N GLY A 147 26.20 3.53 -4.46
CA GLY A 147 25.34 2.98 -5.52
C GLY A 147 25.99 1.87 -6.33
N THR A 148 27.26 1.52 -6.08
CA THR A 148 27.95 0.47 -6.85
C THR A 148 27.31 -0.89 -6.57
N PRO A 149 26.84 -1.64 -7.59
CA PRO A 149 26.29 -2.98 -7.39
C PRO A 149 27.37 -3.98 -6.99
N LYS A 150 27.06 -4.84 -6.04
CA LYS A 150 27.95 -5.90 -5.53
C LYS A 150 27.23 -7.25 -5.57
N PRO A 151 27.75 -8.24 -6.33
CA PRO A 151 27.12 -9.55 -6.41
C PRO A 151 27.25 -10.33 -5.09
N LEU A 152 26.22 -11.13 -4.81
CA LEU A 152 26.20 -12.14 -3.77
C LEU A 152 26.56 -13.50 -4.37
N PRO A 153 27.18 -14.39 -3.58
CA PRO A 153 27.47 -15.75 -4.03
C PRO A 153 26.24 -16.68 -4.02
N PHE A 154 25.08 -16.18 -3.62
CA PHE A 154 23.81 -16.90 -3.48
C PHE A 154 22.64 -15.97 -3.84
N GLU A 155 21.47 -16.55 -4.07
CA GLU A 155 20.23 -15.79 -4.25
C GLU A 155 19.55 -15.54 -2.89
N ILE A 156 18.96 -14.37 -2.71
CA ILE A 156 18.08 -14.08 -1.57
C ILE A 156 16.67 -13.76 -2.07
N HIS A 157 15.67 -14.37 -1.46
CA HIS A 157 14.26 -14.27 -1.81
C HIS A 157 13.51 -13.61 -0.66
N LEU A 158 12.53 -12.76 -0.97
CA LEU A 158 11.55 -12.26 -0.01
C LEU A 158 10.26 -13.03 -0.22
N ASP A 159 10.02 -14.05 0.60
CA ASP A 159 8.83 -14.90 0.46
C ASP A 159 7.56 -14.21 0.96
N ALA A 160 7.67 -13.34 1.98
CA ALA A 160 6.55 -12.58 2.54
C ALA A 160 7.03 -11.30 3.24
N PHE A 161 6.29 -10.21 3.09
CA PHE A 161 6.42 -9.00 3.91
C PHE A 161 5.20 -8.90 4.84
N ILE A 162 5.44 -8.84 6.15
CA ILE A 162 4.39 -8.93 7.16
C ILE A 162 4.33 -7.59 7.90
N THR A 163 3.18 -6.91 7.88
CA THR A 163 2.94 -5.68 8.63
C THR A 163 1.92 -5.91 9.75
N GLU A 164 2.18 -5.32 10.91
CA GLU A 164 1.21 -5.16 11.99
C GLU A 164 0.84 -3.68 12.04
N LYS A 165 -0.46 -3.34 11.98
CA LYS A 165 -0.95 -1.96 12.01
C LYS A 165 -1.55 -1.64 13.38
N HIS A 166 -1.42 -0.39 13.82
CA HIS A 166 -2.23 0.08 14.93
C HIS A 166 -3.72 0.07 14.56
N PRO A 167 -4.63 -0.11 15.54
CA PRO A 167 -6.05 0.09 15.29
C PRO A 167 -6.29 1.49 14.69
N PRO A 168 -7.15 1.60 13.66
CA PRO A 168 -7.40 2.88 13.00
C PRO A 168 -7.98 3.87 14.01
N LYS A 169 -7.44 5.09 14.01
CA LYS A 169 -7.98 6.19 14.80
C LYS A 169 -8.87 7.05 13.93
N TYR A 170 -9.90 7.63 14.51
CA TYR A 170 -10.83 8.48 13.80
C TYR A 170 -11.06 9.77 14.57
N ASP A 171 -10.99 10.89 13.86
CA ASP A 171 -11.26 12.21 14.42
C ASP A 171 -12.57 12.75 13.85
N LEU A 172 -13.40 13.31 14.73
CA LEU A 172 -14.54 14.14 14.33
C LEU A 172 -14.07 15.59 14.23
N LEU A 173 -14.20 16.15 13.05
CA LEU A 173 -13.73 17.49 12.73
C LEU A 173 -14.92 18.40 12.46
N SER A 174 -14.93 19.56 13.10
CA SER A 174 -15.83 20.65 12.77
C SER A 174 -15.14 21.66 11.88
N TYR A 175 -15.82 22.11 10.83
CA TYR A 175 -15.40 23.22 9.99
C TYR A 175 -16.51 24.27 9.96
N VAL A 176 -16.18 25.50 10.34
CA VAL A 176 -17.09 26.65 10.24
C VAL A 176 -16.65 27.50 9.06
N LYS A 177 -17.51 27.59 8.03
CA LYS A 177 -17.20 28.19 6.73
C LYS A 177 -16.74 29.64 6.86
N ASP A 178 -17.44 30.45 7.64
CA ASP A 178 -17.12 31.87 7.81
C ASP A 178 -15.79 32.11 8.56
N GLN A 179 -15.27 31.11 9.27
CA GLN A 179 -14.04 31.21 10.05
C GLN A 179 -12.84 30.59 9.35
N HIS A 180 -13.07 29.81 8.28
CA HIS A 180 -12.06 29.02 7.58
C HIS A 180 -11.15 28.20 8.53
N LYS A 181 -11.73 27.66 9.61
CA LYS A 181 -11.01 26.93 10.64
C LYS A 181 -11.61 25.56 10.88
N GLU A 182 -10.74 24.55 10.86
CA GLU A 182 -11.01 23.18 11.26
C GLU A 182 -10.61 22.98 12.74
N LYS A 183 -11.44 22.24 13.49
CA LYS A 183 -11.16 21.85 14.87
C LYS A 183 -11.60 20.42 15.13
N SER A 184 -10.77 19.66 15.87
CA SER A 184 -11.16 18.35 16.37
C SER A 184 -12.11 18.48 17.55
N LEU A 185 -13.12 17.63 17.51
CA LEU A 185 -14.13 17.44 18.53
C LEU A 185 -13.93 16.06 19.18
N SER A 186 -14.37 15.90 20.42
CA SER A 186 -14.40 14.60 21.09
C SER A 186 -15.43 13.68 20.41
N THR A 187 -15.13 12.39 20.35
CA THR A 187 -16.06 11.35 19.87
C THR A 187 -16.81 10.66 21.02
N GLU A 188 -16.59 11.08 22.27
CA GLU A 188 -17.28 10.52 23.44
C GLU A 188 -18.78 10.83 23.41
N VAL A 189 -19.59 9.79 23.63
CA VAL A 189 -21.05 9.91 23.72
C VAL A 189 -21.44 10.69 24.97
N GLY A 190 -22.34 11.67 24.82
CA GLY A 190 -23.02 12.31 25.94
C GLY A 190 -22.95 13.82 25.93
N ARG A 191 -21.83 14.42 26.37
CA ARG A 191 -21.82 15.86 26.70
C ARG A 191 -21.79 16.76 25.46
N PRO A 192 -22.60 17.85 25.44
CA PRO A 192 -22.47 18.88 24.42
C PRO A 192 -21.09 19.53 24.47
N GLN A 193 -20.49 19.71 23.30
CA GLN A 193 -19.21 20.38 23.10
C GLN A 193 -19.43 21.59 22.20
N SER A 194 -19.05 22.78 22.69
CA SER A 194 -19.12 24.01 21.90
C SER A 194 -18.09 23.98 20.79
N VAL A 195 -18.51 24.35 19.58
CA VAL A 195 -17.60 24.54 18.45
C VAL A 195 -16.89 25.88 18.66
N PRO A 196 -15.55 25.91 18.84
CA PRO A 196 -14.83 27.11 19.27
C PRO A 196 -15.10 28.34 18.39
N ASN A 197 -15.24 29.50 19.03
CA ASN A 197 -15.51 30.80 18.39
C ASN A 197 -16.81 30.87 17.59
N SER A 198 -17.75 29.93 17.76
CA SER A 198 -19.01 29.93 17.02
C SER A 198 -20.21 29.81 17.96
N SER A 199 -21.42 29.97 17.41
CA SER A 199 -22.68 29.74 18.13
C SER A 199 -23.14 28.28 18.10
N TYR A 200 -22.35 27.38 17.51
CA TYR A 200 -22.73 25.98 17.39
C TYR A 200 -22.25 25.14 18.57
N ALA A 201 -23.02 24.09 18.89
CA ALA A 201 -22.59 23.01 19.76
C ALA A 201 -22.91 21.67 19.10
N VAL A 202 -22.06 20.66 19.34
CA VAL A 202 -22.24 19.31 18.82
C VAL A 202 -22.35 18.36 20.01
N THR A 203 -23.26 17.41 19.97
CA THR A 203 -23.39 16.36 20.98
C THR A 203 -23.40 15.01 20.28
N ILE A 204 -22.53 14.09 20.70
CA ILE A 204 -22.57 12.72 20.20
C ILE A 204 -23.63 11.97 21.01
N LYS A 205 -24.66 11.50 20.32
CA LYS A 205 -25.82 10.79 20.90
C LYS A 205 -25.63 9.28 20.87
N ASP A 206 -24.94 8.77 19.86
CA ASP A 206 -24.66 7.35 19.71
C ASP A 206 -23.38 7.12 18.88
N TYR A 207 -22.79 5.95 19.04
CA TYR A 207 -21.60 5.51 18.32
C TYR A 207 -21.75 4.04 17.91
N ILE A 208 -21.60 3.79 16.61
CA ILE A 208 -21.62 2.44 16.05
C ILE A 208 -20.25 2.15 15.43
N PRO A 209 -19.50 1.12 15.89
CA PRO A 209 -18.16 0.81 15.38
C PRO A 209 -18.16 0.21 13.96
N ASP A 210 -19.28 -0.41 13.56
CA ASP A 210 -19.51 -0.96 12.24
C ASP A 210 -20.96 -0.72 11.79
N ALA A 211 -21.18 0.47 11.22
CA ALA A 211 -22.48 0.92 10.75
C ALA A 211 -22.75 0.47 9.31
N ALA A 212 -24.02 0.25 9.01
CA ALA A 212 -24.52 0.11 7.64
C ALA A 212 -25.81 0.90 7.46
N LEU A 213 -25.99 1.45 6.26
CA LEU A 213 -27.25 2.00 5.83
C LEU A 213 -28.14 0.85 5.34
N LEU A 214 -29.23 0.61 6.04
CA LEU A 214 -30.28 -0.32 5.65
C LEU A 214 -31.35 0.46 4.88
N GLU A 215 -31.61 0.03 3.66
CA GLU A 215 -32.64 0.59 2.78
C GLU A 215 -33.83 -0.38 2.72
N GLU A 216 -34.98 0.04 3.24
CA GLU A 216 -36.21 -0.75 3.21
C GLU A 216 -37.23 -0.13 2.26
N ALA A 217 -37.75 -0.94 1.35
CA ALA A 217 -38.86 -0.52 0.50
C ALA A 217 -40.16 -0.40 1.31
N VAL A 218 -40.80 0.76 1.22
CA VAL A 218 -42.05 1.07 1.92
C VAL A 218 -43.10 1.62 0.96
N ASN A 219 -44.38 1.36 1.27
CA ASN A 219 -45.49 2.08 0.66
C ASN A 219 -45.68 3.40 1.43
N THR A 220 -45.52 4.54 0.76
CA THR A 220 -45.56 5.87 1.39
C THR A 220 -46.96 6.49 1.35
N SER A 221 -47.85 5.99 0.50
CA SER A 221 -49.22 6.49 0.34
C SER A 221 -50.08 5.46 -0.39
N GLU A 222 -51.38 5.42 -0.13
CA GLU A 222 -52.35 4.62 -0.90
C GLU A 222 -52.70 5.27 -2.25
N GLU A 223 -52.41 6.55 -2.44
CA GLU A 223 -52.53 7.21 -3.74
C GLU A 223 -51.43 6.71 -4.68
N VAL A 224 -51.74 6.55 -5.97
CA VAL A 224 -50.74 6.14 -6.95
C VAL A 224 -49.90 7.34 -7.37
N LYS A 225 -48.62 7.37 -6.95
CA LYS A 225 -47.66 8.43 -7.33
C LYS A 225 -46.38 7.88 -7.93
N ASN A 226 -45.89 6.77 -7.36
CA ASN A 226 -44.70 6.09 -7.82
C ASN A 226 -44.91 4.57 -7.73
N PRO A 227 -45.78 4.00 -8.60
CA PRO A 227 -46.18 2.62 -8.47
C PRO A 227 -44.98 1.69 -8.68
N ALA A 228 -44.88 0.65 -7.87
CA ALA A 228 -43.85 -0.37 -7.99
C ALA A 228 -44.37 -1.75 -7.65
N ILE A 229 -43.75 -2.77 -8.23
CA ILE A 229 -44.07 -4.17 -7.97
C ILE A 229 -42.82 -4.94 -7.54
N PHE A 230 -42.98 -5.89 -6.61
CA PHE A 230 -41.91 -6.83 -6.27
C PHE A 230 -42.10 -8.11 -7.07
N VAL A 231 -41.12 -8.42 -7.91
CA VAL A 231 -41.17 -9.53 -8.84
C VAL A 231 -40.20 -10.60 -8.42
N GLN A 232 -40.62 -11.86 -8.49
CA GLN A 232 -39.80 -13.04 -8.27
C GLN A 232 -39.80 -13.89 -9.55
N LEU A 233 -38.61 -14.18 -10.06
CA LEU A 233 -38.40 -15.10 -11.16
C LEU A 233 -37.93 -16.45 -10.63
N TYR A 234 -38.49 -17.52 -11.15
CA TYR A 234 -38.21 -18.90 -10.78
C TYR A 234 -37.63 -19.63 -11.98
N GLY A 235 -36.47 -20.28 -11.78
CA GLY A 235 -35.88 -21.18 -12.79
C GLY A 235 -36.21 -22.66 -12.55
N SER A 236 -36.71 -22.99 -11.36
CA SER A 236 -37.25 -24.28 -10.93
C SER A 236 -38.21 -24.01 -9.76
N GLU A 237 -38.30 -24.86 -8.74
CA GLU A 237 -39.06 -24.57 -7.51
C GLU A 237 -38.49 -23.37 -6.70
N THR A 238 -37.22 -22.99 -6.92
CA THR A 238 -36.53 -21.93 -6.15
C THR A 238 -36.54 -20.57 -6.85
N VAL A 239 -36.62 -19.49 -6.06
CA VAL A 239 -36.44 -18.11 -6.54
C VAL A 239 -35.02 -17.95 -7.08
N ALA A 240 -34.91 -17.62 -8.36
CA ALA A 240 -33.65 -17.40 -9.06
C ALA A 240 -33.19 -15.94 -8.97
N VAL A 241 -34.14 -15.00 -9.02
CA VAL A 241 -33.91 -13.57 -8.82
C VAL A 241 -35.19 -12.92 -8.31
N GLU A 242 -35.05 -11.89 -7.50
CA GLU A 242 -36.17 -11.07 -7.06
C GLU A 242 -35.77 -9.61 -6.91
N GLY A 243 -36.75 -8.71 -6.98
CA GLY A 243 -36.49 -7.29 -6.83
C GLY A 243 -37.70 -6.41 -7.16
N TRP A 244 -37.55 -5.12 -6.85
CA TRP A 244 -38.55 -4.10 -7.18
C TRP A 244 -38.38 -3.60 -8.61
N LEU A 245 -39.48 -3.48 -9.34
CA LEU A 245 -39.59 -2.70 -10.57
C LEU A 245 -40.46 -1.48 -10.29
N VAL A 246 -39.92 -0.28 -10.51
CA VAL A 246 -40.54 0.99 -10.14
C VAL A 246 -40.91 1.73 -11.43
N ALA A 247 -42.20 2.03 -11.63
CA ALA A 247 -42.72 2.51 -12.91
C ALA A 247 -42.06 3.81 -13.40
N ASN A 248 -41.80 4.76 -12.49
CA ASN A 248 -41.24 6.08 -12.80
C ASN A 248 -39.72 6.18 -12.55
N ASP A 249 -39.05 5.04 -12.39
CA ASP A 249 -37.60 4.94 -12.19
C ASP A 249 -37.09 3.69 -12.93
N ARG A 250 -36.40 2.77 -12.24
CA ARG A 250 -35.95 1.49 -12.82
C ARG A 250 -37.13 0.52 -12.96
N ASN A 251 -37.82 0.63 -14.08
CA ASN A 251 -39.00 -0.17 -14.40
C ASN A 251 -38.69 -1.49 -15.14
N TRP A 252 -37.42 -1.85 -15.34
CA TRP A 252 -37.01 -3.02 -16.12
C TRP A 252 -35.89 -3.82 -15.43
N TYR A 253 -35.79 -5.09 -15.81
CA TYR A 253 -34.69 -5.99 -15.43
C TYR A 253 -34.32 -6.88 -16.61
N VAL A 254 -33.02 -7.20 -16.78
CA VAL A 254 -32.53 -8.08 -17.85
C VAL A 254 -31.79 -9.26 -17.23
N ASP A 255 -32.36 -10.46 -17.37
CA ASP A 255 -31.70 -11.72 -17.06
C ASP A 255 -31.00 -12.26 -18.30
N ARG A 256 -29.72 -11.90 -18.42
CA ARG A 256 -28.86 -12.33 -19.53
C ARG A 256 -28.64 -13.83 -19.58
N LYS A 257 -28.63 -14.53 -18.44
CA LYS A 257 -28.40 -15.98 -18.37
C LYS A 257 -29.58 -16.78 -18.93
N ARG A 258 -30.78 -16.24 -18.74
CA ARG A 258 -32.05 -16.89 -19.10
C ARG A 258 -32.71 -16.31 -20.34
N ASP A 259 -32.02 -15.40 -21.03
CA ASP A 259 -32.50 -14.73 -22.23
C ASP A 259 -33.87 -14.05 -22.04
N LEU A 260 -34.03 -13.31 -20.94
CA LEU A 260 -35.31 -12.74 -20.52
C LEU A 260 -35.19 -11.26 -20.12
N ARG A 261 -36.10 -10.41 -20.62
CA ARG A 261 -36.32 -9.05 -20.15
C ARG A 261 -37.65 -8.96 -19.39
N LEU A 262 -37.63 -8.34 -18.22
CA LEU A 262 -38.82 -7.94 -17.49
C LEU A 262 -38.99 -6.43 -17.63
N GLU A 263 -40.23 -6.00 -17.83
CA GLU A 263 -40.60 -4.59 -17.89
C GLU A 263 -41.92 -4.39 -17.15
N TYR A 264 -41.98 -3.40 -16.27
CA TYR A 264 -43.18 -2.96 -15.61
C TYR A 264 -43.61 -1.60 -16.16
N ARG A 265 -44.88 -1.45 -16.49
CA ARG A 265 -45.44 -0.15 -16.92
C ARG A 265 -46.76 0.11 -16.22
N TRP A 266 -46.83 1.28 -15.60
CA TRP A 266 -48.08 1.88 -15.18
C TRP A 266 -48.68 2.68 -16.33
N VAL A 267 -50.00 2.55 -16.53
CA VAL A 267 -50.77 3.34 -17.50
C VAL A 267 -51.91 4.06 -16.79
N ASN A 268 -52.39 5.17 -17.37
CA ASN A 268 -53.34 6.05 -16.68
C ASN A 268 -54.79 5.85 -17.13
N SER A 269 -55.04 4.99 -18.13
CA SER A 269 -56.39 4.67 -18.60
C SER A 269 -56.50 3.25 -19.16
N GLU A 270 -57.72 2.72 -19.24
CA GLU A 270 -57.98 1.41 -19.84
C GLU A 270 -57.65 1.38 -21.35
N GLU A 271 -57.82 2.51 -22.04
CA GLU A 271 -57.51 2.64 -23.46
C GLU A 271 -56.00 2.55 -23.70
N GLU A 272 -55.20 3.23 -22.88
CA GLU A 272 -53.74 3.09 -22.87
C GLU A 272 -53.31 1.67 -22.54
N LEU A 273 -53.99 1.00 -21.60
CA LEU A 273 -53.71 -0.38 -21.24
C LEU A 273 -53.89 -1.32 -22.43
N LYS A 274 -55.03 -1.24 -23.15
CA LYS A 274 -55.30 -2.04 -24.35
C LYS A 274 -54.31 -1.75 -25.47
N LYS A 275 -53.92 -0.49 -25.65
CA LYS A 275 -52.90 -0.09 -26.62
C LYS A 275 -51.53 -0.65 -26.25
N ALA A 276 -51.13 -0.55 -24.99
CA ALA A 276 -49.85 -1.05 -24.49
C ALA A 276 -49.77 -2.58 -24.47
N GLN A 277 -50.90 -3.26 -24.31
CA GLN A 277 -51.01 -4.72 -24.36
C GLN A 277 -50.66 -5.27 -25.75
N SER A 278 -51.12 -4.62 -26.81
CA SER A 278 -50.93 -5.05 -28.21
C SER A 278 -49.72 -4.40 -28.90
N ALA A 279 -49.08 -3.41 -28.26
CA ALA A 279 -47.92 -2.74 -28.81
C ALA A 279 -46.69 -3.66 -28.80
N ASN A 280 -46.11 -3.89 -29.97
CA ASN A 280 -44.76 -4.45 -30.06
C ASN A 280 -43.76 -3.52 -29.34
N PRO A 281 -42.70 -4.06 -28.71
CA PRO A 281 -41.66 -3.23 -28.14
C PRO A 281 -41.10 -2.26 -29.19
N SER A 282 -40.81 -1.03 -28.77
CA SER A 282 -39.88 -0.18 -29.51
C SER A 282 -38.56 -0.95 -29.64
N SER A 283 -37.88 -0.86 -30.79
CA SER A 283 -36.58 -1.52 -30.98
C SER A 283 -35.66 -1.25 -29.78
N PRO A 284 -34.95 -2.26 -29.26
CA PRO A 284 -34.12 -2.09 -28.08
C PRO A 284 -33.14 -0.95 -28.29
N SER A 285 -32.96 -0.12 -27.28
CA SER A 285 -31.97 0.94 -27.25
C SER A 285 -30.60 0.32 -27.58
N ARG A 286 -30.03 0.65 -28.75
CA ARG A 286 -28.75 0.11 -29.18
C ARG A 286 -27.62 1.01 -28.66
N PRO A 287 -26.39 0.48 -28.53
CA PRO A 287 -25.23 1.33 -28.28
C PRO A 287 -25.12 2.38 -29.39
N LYS A 288 -24.53 3.53 -29.07
CA LYS A 288 -24.29 4.60 -30.03
C LYS A 288 -22.80 4.84 -30.16
N LEU A 289 -22.38 5.08 -31.40
CA LEU A 289 -21.10 5.69 -31.72
C LEU A 289 -21.33 7.19 -31.91
N ILE A 290 -20.62 8.01 -31.15
CA ILE A 290 -20.65 9.47 -31.31
C ILE A 290 -19.31 9.90 -31.90
N ALA A 291 -19.34 10.53 -33.07
CA ALA A 291 -18.16 11.11 -33.68
C ALA A 291 -18.19 12.63 -33.50
N ARG A 292 -17.06 13.22 -33.08
CA ARG A 292 -16.92 14.67 -32.86
C ARG A 292 -15.61 15.18 -33.45
N LEU A 293 -15.68 16.26 -34.22
CA LEU A 293 -14.51 17.00 -34.69
C LEU A 293 -14.20 18.14 -33.71
N LYS A 294 -13.03 18.06 -33.07
CA LYS A 294 -12.65 18.97 -31.96
C LYS A 294 -12.62 20.45 -32.37
N GLU A 295 -12.08 20.77 -33.53
CA GLU A 295 -11.91 22.17 -33.96
C GLU A 295 -13.17 22.79 -34.56
N LYS A 296 -13.98 22.00 -35.28
CA LYS A 296 -15.24 22.48 -35.88
C LYS A 296 -16.41 22.50 -34.90
N GLY A 297 -16.31 21.79 -33.77
CA GLY A 297 -17.40 21.63 -32.81
C GLY A 297 -18.60 20.83 -33.33
N VAL A 298 -18.47 20.14 -34.46
CA VAL A 298 -19.55 19.35 -35.08
C VAL A 298 -19.50 17.93 -34.53
N SER A 299 -20.67 17.36 -34.21
CA SER A 299 -20.81 15.97 -33.77
C SER A 299 -22.01 15.29 -34.40
N GLN A 300 -21.91 13.99 -34.62
CA GLN A 300 -22.98 13.14 -35.15
C GLN A 300 -23.09 11.85 -34.34
N GLU A 301 -24.32 11.42 -34.08
CA GLU A 301 -24.63 10.13 -33.45
C GLU A 301 -24.98 9.09 -34.51
N PHE A 302 -24.43 7.89 -34.35
CA PHE A 302 -24.70 6.72 -35.18
C PHE A 302 -25.16 5.55 -34.29
N GLN A 303 -26.17 4.82 -34.75
CA GLN A 303 -26.57 3.56 -34.11
C GLN A 303 -25.47 2.53 -34.32
N ALA A 304 -24.97 1.93 -33.24
CA ALA A 304 -23.84 1.02 -33.31
C ALA A 304 -24.25 -0.36 -33.80
N GLU A 305 -24.20 -0.57 -35.11
CA GLU A 305 -24.52 -1.82 -35.78
C GLU A 305 -23.25 -2.43 -36.38
N VAL A 306 -22.88 -3.63 -35.93
CA VAL A 306 -21.71 -4.34 -36.43
C VAL A 306 -21.85 -4.60 -37.93
N GLY A 307 -20.80 -4.25 -38.68
CA GLY A 307 -20.73 -4.39 -40.14
C GLY A 307 -21.26 -3.20 -40.93
N LYS A 308 -21.83 -2.18 -40.26
CA LYS A 308 -22.39 -1.00 -40.93
C LYS A 308 -21.37 0.11 -41.11
N ASP A 309 -21.46 0.78 -42.26
CA ASP A 309 -20.60 1.88 -42.67
C ASP A 309 -21.37 3.21 -42.60
N PHE A 310 -20.70 4.27 -42.14
CA PHE A 310 -21.25 5.61 -42.00
C PHE A 310 -20.32 6.64 -42.63
N ALA A 311 -20.77 7.32 -43.68
CA ALA A 311 -20.05 8.43 -44.29
C ALA A 311 -20.39 9.75 -43.57
N TRP A 312 -19.39 10.46 -43.06
CA TRP A 312 -19.58 11.71 -42.33
C TRP A 312 -18.31 12.59 -42.34
N GLU A 313 -18.46 13.87 -42.72
CA GLU A 313 -17.39 14.88 -42.69
C GLU A 313 -16.05 14.45 -43.35
N GLY A 314 -16.12 13.66 -44.44
CA GLY A 314 -14.94 13.17 -45.15
C GLY A 314 -14.32 11.89 -44.57
N TYR A 315 -14.96 11.29 -43.57
CA TYR A 315 -14.63 10.00 -42.99
C TYR A 315 -15.66 8.94 -43.39
N ASN A 316 -15.21 7.70 -43.53
CA ASN A 316 -16.06 6.53 -43.54
C ASN A 316 -15.77 5.72 -42.27
N LEU A 317 -16.75 5.65 -41.37
CA LEU A 317 -16.66 4.95 -40.09
C LEU A 317 -17.37 3.61 -40.20
N LYS A 318 -16.65 2.53 -39.96
CA LYS A 318 -17.18 1.17 -39.97
C LYS A 318 -17.09 0.57 -38.58
N ILE A 319 -18.21 0.05 -38.09
CA ILE A 319 -18.22 -0.65 -36.81
C ILE A 319 -17.86 -2.11 -37.06
N LEU A 320 -16.70 -2.52 -36.56
CA LEU A 320 -16.14 -3.85 -36.75
C LEU A 320 -16.66 -4.85 -35.72
N ASP A 321 -16.81 -4.41 -34.47
CA ASP A 321 -17.18 -5.27 -33.35
C ASP A 321 -17.77 -4.47 -32.18
N PHE A 322 -18.48 -5.14 -31.29
CA PHE A 322 -19.04 -4.57 -30.06
C PHE A 322 -18.98 -5.58 -28.91
N THR A 323 -18.53 -5.11 -27.74
CA THR A 323 -18.44 -5.92 -26.51
C THR A 323 -18.99 -5.14 -25.31
N LEU A 324 -19.60 -5.85 -24.36
CA LEU A 324 -20.05 -5.31 -23.06
C LEU A 324 -18.95 -5.42 -21.99
N ASP A 325 -18.05 -6.38 -22.13
CA ASP A 325 -16.88 -6.55 -21.28
C ASP A 325 -15.65 -6.86 -22.14
N PHE A 326 -14.78 -5.88 -22.32
CA PHE A 326 -13.59 -6.05 -23.15
C PHE A 326 -12.67 -7.20 -22.69
N THR A 327 -12.63 -7.50 -21.39
CA THR A 327 -11.83 -8.60 -20.85
C THR A 327 -12.41 -9.97 -21.19
N GLN A 328 -13.73 -10.04 -21.41
CA GLN A 328 -14.46 -11.26 -21.77
C GLN A 328 -14.99 -11.24 -23.21
N ARG A 329 -14.44 -10.38 -24.09
CA ARG A 329 -14.93 -10.17 -25.46
C ARG A 329 -15.01 -11.42 -26.33
N MET A 330 -14.28 -12.48 -25.97
CA MET A 330 -14.33 -13.78 -26.66
C MET A 330 -15.59 -14.60 -26.34
N LYS A 331 -16.34 -14.25 -25.28
CA LYS A 331 -17.63 -14.87 -24.96
C LYS A 331 -18.75 -14.25 -25.79
N PRO A 332 -19.84 -15.00 -26.07
CA PRO A 332 -21.02 -14.42 -26.70
C PRO A 332 -21.56 -13.18 -25.96
N LEU A 333 -22.01 -12.16 -26.70
CA LEU A 333 -22.48 -10.88 -26.12
C LEU A 333 -23.57 -11.07 -25.04
N LYS A 334 -24.45 -12.07 -25.22
CA LYS A 334 -25.50 -12.46 -24.27
C LYS A 334 -24.96 -12.96 -22.93
N GLU A 335 -23.71 -13.40 -22.84
CA GLU A 335 -23.10 -13.89 -21.60
C GLU A 335 -22.26 -12.82 -20.89
N GLN A 336 -22.02 -11.69 -21.54
CA GLN A 336 -21.19 -10.62 -21.01
C GLN A 336 -21.99 -9.69 -20.08
N GLN A 337 -21.32 -9.16 -19.07
CA GLN A 337 -21.84 -8.07 -18.24
C GLN A 337 -21.31 -6.72 -18.74
N PRO A 338 -22.05 -5.61 -18.61
CA PRO A 338 -21.64 -4.30 -19.12
C PRO A 338 -20.58 -3.61 -18.23
N ASN A 339 -19.52 -4.32 -17.85
CA ASN A 339 -18.50 -3.82 -16.93
C ASN A 339 -17.53 -2.84 -17.62
N ASN A 340 -17.19 -3.13 -18.88
CA ASN A 340 -16.29 -2.31 -19.67
C ASN A 340 -16.69 -2.38 -21.15
N PRO A 341 -17.81 -1.74 -21.52
CA PRO A 341 -18.31 -1.81 -22.89
C PRO A 341 -17.40 -1.04 -23.86
N ALA A 342 -17.22 -1.59 -25.06
CA ALA A 342 -16.41 -0.98 -26.09
C ALA A 342 -16.91 -1.32 -27.50
N ILE A 343 -16.72 -0.39 -28.43
CA ILE A 343 -16.98 -0.57 -29.87
C ILE A 343 -15.64 -0.53 -30.61
N GLN A 344 -15.40 -1.47 -31.51
CA GLN A 344 -14.28 -1.41 -32.44
C GLN A 344 -14.71 -0.67 -33.70
N VAL A 345 -13.98 0.39 -34.06
CA VAL A 345 -14.30 1.25 -35.19
C VAL A 345 -13.09 1.29 -36.14
N GLU A 346 -13.32 0.99 -37.41
CA GLU A 346 -12.42 1.34 -38.52
C GLU A 346 -12.81 2.72 -39.05
N MET A 347 -11.83 3.60 -39.18
CA MET A 347 -11.95 4.92 -39.76
C MET A 347 -11.14 4.94 -41.05
N ASP A 348 -11.80 5.26 -42.16
CA ASP A 348 -11.17 5.55 -43.45
C ASP A 348 -11.35 7.03 -43.76
N GLY A 349 -10.25 7.72 -44.06
CA GLY A 349 -10.24 9.18 -44.17
C GLY A 349 -8.95 9.68 -44.83
N PRO A 350 -8.69 11.00 -44.80
CA PRO A 350 -7.61 11.63 -45.56
C PRO A 350 -6.20 11.11 -45.23
N GLN A 351 -6.00 10.54 -44.04
CA GLN A 351 -4.72 10.03 -43.55
C GLN A 351 -4.61 8.49 -43.68
N GLY A 352 -5.56 7.87 -44.40
CA GLY A 352 -5.67 6.44 -44.64
C GLY A 352 -6.37 5.67 -43.53
N LYS A 353 -6.49 4.36 -43.68
CA LYS A 353 -7.25 3.53 -42.73
C LYS A 353 -6.57 3.38 -41.36
N GLU A 354 -7.37 3.36 -40.31
CA GLU A 354 -7.00 3.04 -38.92
C GLU A 354 -8.18 2.34 -38.24
N SER A 355 -7.91 1.40 -37.33
CA SER A 355 -8.96 0.81 -36.49
C SER A 355 -8.57 0.86 -35.03
N ARG A 356 -9.52 1.14 -34.14
CA ARG A 356 -9.30 1.14 -32.68
C ARG A 356 -10.55 0.77 -31.89
N TRP A 357 -10.34 0.47 -30.62
CA TRP A 357 -11.41 0.26 -29.64
C TRP A 357 -11.71 1.56 -28.90
N VAL A 358 -13.00 1.89 -28.81
CA VAL A 358 -13.51 3.07 -28.11
C VAL A 358 -14.31 2.58 -26.90
N PHE A 359 -13.90 2.99 -25.70
CA PHE A 359 -14.42 2.47 -24.44
C PHE A 359 -15.45 3.42 -23.81
N ALA A 360 -16.61 2.90 -23.41
CA ALA A 360 -17.66 3.69 -22.76
C ALA A 360 -17.21 4.20 -21.38
N SER A 361 -16.52 3.35 -20.61
CA SER A 361 -16.05 3.67 -19.26
C SER A 361 -14.79 4.55 -19.26
N TYR A 362 -14.11 4.71 -20.40
CA TYR A 362 -12.86 5.45 -20.54
C TYR A 362 -12.89 6.34 -21.80
N PRO A 363 -13.72 7.41 -21.79
CA PRO A 363 -13.94 8.26 -22.98
C PRO A 363 -12.69 9.02 -23.46
N ASP A 364 -11.66 9.12 -22.63
CA ASP A 364 -10.38 9.79 -22.95
C ASP A 364 -9.25 8.80 -23.27
N TRP A 365 -9.54 7.48 -23.31
CA TRP A 365 -8.56 6.45 -23.64
C TRP A 365 -7.83 6.73 -24.97
N ASP A 366 -8.58 7.24 -25.95
CA ASP A 366 -8.10 7.60 -27.29
C ASP A 366 -7.04 8.72 -27.28
N GLU A 367 -6.98 9.54 -26.22
CA GLU A 367 -6.01 10.62 -26.10
C GLU A 367 -4.64 10.13 -25.58
N MET A 368 -4.62 8.97 -24.92
CA MET A 368 -3.43 8.35 -24.34
C MET A 368 -2.76 7.33 -25.29
N HIS A 369 -3.35 7.08 -26.46
CA HIS A 369 -2.85 6.10 -27.43
C HIS A 369 -2.52 6.75 -28.77
N PRO A 370 -1.46 6.28 -29.47
CA PRO A 370 -1.15 6.79 -30.80
C PRO A 370 -2.33 6.62 -31.76
N THR A 371 -2.75 7.72 -32.39
CA THR A 371 -3.78 7.72 -33.43
C THR A 371 -3.38 8.64 -34.58
N LYS A 372 -3.80 8.33 -35.81
CA LYS A 372 -3.62 9.20 -36.98
C LYS A 372 -4.54 10.42 -36.85
N TYR A 373 -5.79 10.18 -36.48
CA TYR A 373 -6.86 11.18 -36.45
C TYR A 373 -7.00 11.91 -35.11
N LYS A 374 -6.06 12.80 -34.79
CA LYS A 374 -6.07 13.58 -33.52
C LYS A 374 -7.28 14.51 -33.35
N GLU A 375 -7.86 14.98 -34.45
CA GLU A 375 -9.00 15.90 -34.45
C GLU A 375 -10.36 15.18 -34.33
N LEU A 376 -10.40 13.86 -34.59
CA LEU A 376 -11.60 13.03 -34.53
C LEU A 376 -11.67 12.31 -33.18
N LYS A 377 -12.60 12.76 -32.32
CA LYS A 377 -12.95 12.08 -31.07
C LYS A 377 -14.12 11.13 -31.31
N LEU A 378 -13.94 9.87 -30.94
CA LEU A 378 -15.01 8.89 -30.94
C LEU A 378 -15.44 8.62 -29.49
N LEU A 379 -16.73 8.45 -29.25
CA LEU A 379 -17.28 8.07 -27.95
C LEU A 379 -18.22 6.89 -28.15
N CYS A 380 -18.19 5.97 -27.19
CA CYS A 380 -19.12 4.86 -27.09
C CYS A 380 -20.13 5.16 -25.99
N GLU A 381 -21.41 5.25 -26.33
CA GLU A 381 -22.50 5.39 -25.35
C GLU A 381 -23.32 4.10 -25.33
N VAL A 382 -23.52 3.53 -24.15
CA VAL A 382 -24.31 2.31 -23.97
C VAL A 382 -25.54 2.64 -23.11
N PRO A 383 -26.76 2.50 -23.64
CA PRO A 383 -27.98 2.72 -22.88
C PRO A 383 -28.05 1.81 -21.66
N GLN A 384 -28.52 2.34 -20.53
CA GLN A 384 -28.65 1.54 -19.31
C GLN A 384 -29.64 0.39 -19.48
N ASP A 385 -30.72 0.59 -20.26
CA ASP A 385 -31.77 -0.38 -20.51
C ASP A 385 -31.50 -1.31 -21.71
N LEU A 386 -30.25 -1.33 -22.20
CA LEU A 386 -29.81 -2.20 -23.30
C LEU A 386 -30.16 -3.66 -23.00
N SER A 387 -30.90 -4.27 -23.92
CA SER A 387 -31.26 -5.68 -23.86
C SER A 387 -31.22 -6.31 -25.24
N PHE A 388 -30.65 -7.52 -25.29
CA PHE A 388 -30.67 -8.41 -26.47
C PHE A 388 -31.54 -9.64 -26.21
N ALA A 389 -32.38 -9.59 -25.18
CA ALA A 389 -33.19 -10.74 -24.80
C ALA A 389 -34.22 -11.03 -25.90
N SER A 390 -34.29 -12.29 -26.35
CA SER A 390 -35.29 -12.69 -27.35
C SER A 390 -36.69 -12.84 -26.74
N GLN A 391 -36.77 -12.98 -25.42
CA GLN A 391 -38.00 -13.12 -24.66
C GLN A 391 -38.18 -11.93 -23.71
N GLN A 392 -39.39 -11.40 -23.65
CA GLN A 392 -39.75 -10.32 -22.74
C GLN A 392 -41.10 -10.59 -22.08
N VAL A 393 -41.19 -10.27 -20.79
CA VAL A 393 -42.45 -10.20 -20.04
C VAL A 393 -42.71 -8.74 -19.72
N ARG A 394 -43.80 -8.21 -20.27
CA ARG A 394 -44.29 -6.87 -19.96
C ARG A 394 -45.45 -6.99 -18.98
N ILE A 395 -45.26 -6.45 -17.78
CA ILE A 395 -46.25 -6.39 -16.71
C ILE A 395 -46.89 -5.00 -16.78
N LEU A 396 -48.17 -4.96 -17.13
CA LEU A 396 -48.97 -3.77 -17.24
C LEU A 396 -49.94 -3.69 -16.06
N GLN A 397 -50.05 -2.50 -15.49
CA GLN A 397 -51.03 -2.19 -14.45
C GLN A 397 -51.64 -0.82 -14.71
N GLY A 398 -52.96 -0.70 -14.55
CA GLY A 398 -53.71 0.54 -14.72
C GLY A 398 -54.67 0.81 -13.56
N PRO A 399 -55.49 1.86 -13.67
CA PRO A 399 -56.50 2.20 -12.67
C PRO A 399 -57.51 1.04 -12.47
N ASN A 400 -58.23 1.06 -11.34
CA ASN A 400 -59.27 0.06 -11.00
C ASN A 400 -58.77 -1.40 -10.98
N ASP A 401 -57.52 -1.59 -10.61
CA ASP A 401 -56.88 -2.90 -10.45
C ASP A 401 -56.80 -3.75 -11.73
N GLN A 402 -56.79 -3.08 -12.89
CA GLN A 402 -56.56 -3.72 -14.16
C GLN A 402 -55.10 -4.13 -14.31
N ARG A 403 -54.88 -5.43 -14.51
CA ARG A 403 -53.57 -6.07 -14.48
C ARG A 403 -53.44 -6.99 -15.67
N LEU A 404 -52.48 -6.73 -16.55
CA LEU A 404 -52.22 -7.55 -17.73
C LEU A 404 -50.74 -7.89 -17.83
N LEU A 405 -50.45 -9.15 -18.14
CA LEU A 405 -49.10 -9.62 -18.39
C LEU A 405 -49.05 -10.05 -19.84
N ALA A 406 -48.11 -9.49 -20.60
CA ALA A 406 -47.88 -9.82 -22.00
C ALA A 406 -46.53 -10.54 -22.15
N TYR A 407 -46.57 -11.71 -22.76
CA TYR A 407 -45.38 -12.43 -23.19
C TYR A 407 -45.05 -12.04 -24.63
N ILE A 408 -43.80 -11.63 -24.83
CA ILE A 408 -43.28 -11.09 -26.07
C ILE A 408 -42.09 -11.95 -26.47
N LYS A 409 -42.08 -12.43 -27.71
CA LYS A 409 -40.99 -13.22 -28.28
C LYS A 409 -40.59 -12.62 -29.62
N GLU A 410 -39.30 -12.39 -29.82
CA GLU A 410 -38.76 -11.78 -31.05
C GLU A 410 -39.51 -10.49 -31.44
N ASP A 411 -39.68 -9.59 -30.45
CA ASP A 411 -40.38 -8.31 -30.57
C ASP A 411 -41.87 -8.39 -31.00
N LYS A 412 -42.49 -9.56 -30.88
CA LYS A 412 -43.92 -9.76 -31.14
C LYS A 412 -44.63 -10.22 -29.88
N VAL A 413 -45.74 -9.57 -29.56
CA VAL A 413 -46.64 -10.04 -28.50
C VAL A 413 -47.23 -11.40 -28.94
N VAL A 414 -46.93 -12.45 -28.17
CA VAL A 414 -47.40 -13.82 -28.44
C VAL A 414 -48.66 -14.12 -27.67
N GLU A 415 -48.67 -13.76 -26.38
CA GLU A 415 -49.76 -14.05 -25.47
C GLU A 415 -49.94 -12.88 -24.50
N SER A 416 -51.17 -12.66 -24.05
CA SER A 416 -51.44 -11.75 -22.93
C SER A 416 -52.62 -12.25 -22.11
N PHE A 417 -52.51 -12.15 -20.79
CA PHE A 417 -53.53 -12.62 -19.86
C PHE A 417 -53.55 -11.75 -18.60
N PRO A 418 -54.67 -11.74 -17.85
CA PRO A 418 -54.74 -11.04 -16.57
C PRO A 418 -53.82 -11.68 -15.53
N TRP A 419 -53.21 -10.87 -14.66
CA TRP A 419 -52.37 -11.36 -13.56
C TRP A 419 -52.87 -10.95 -12.18
N GLU A 420 -52.56 -11.76 -11.19
CA GLU A 420 -52.95 -11.62 -9.78
C GLU A 420 -51.70 -11.62 -8.89
N LEU A 421 -51.79 -10.95 -7.74
CA LEU A 421 -50.71 -10.99 -6.74
C LEU A 421 -50.55 -12.40 -6.19
N GLU A 422 -49.32 -12.74 -5.81
CA GLU A 422 -48.92 -14.03 -5.22
C GLU A 422 -49.08 -15.27 -6.12
N LYS A 423 -49.67 -15.13 -7.32
CA LYS A 423 -49.84 -16.20 -8.29
C LYS A 423 -48.63 -16.33 -9.22
N LYS A 424 -48.26 -17.57 -9.55
CA LYS A 424 -47.19 -17.89 -10.49
C LYS A 424 -47.74 -18.04 -11.91
N TYR A 425 -46.99 -17.56 -12.89
CA TYR A 425 -47.30 -17.65 -14.31
C TYR A 425 -46.10 -18.19 -15.08
N ASP A 426 -46.33 -19.08 -16.03
CA ASP A 426 -45.28 -19.59 -16.91
C ASP A 426 -44.87 -18.52 -17.94
N VAL A 427 -43.57 -18.42 -18.21
CA VAL A 427 -43.03 -17.49 -19.20
C VAL A 427 -42.91 -18.22 -20.54
N GLY A 428 -44.03 -18.29 -21.28
CA GLY A 428 -44.13 -19.07 -22.51
C GLY A 428 -43.71 -20.54 -22.29
N ASN A 429 -43.00 -21.14 -23.25
CA ASN A 429 -42.49 -22.52 -23.14
C ASN A 429 -41.06 -22.60 -22.58
N SER A 430 -40.60 -21.58 -21.85
CA SER A 430 -39.20 -21.48 -21.38
C SER A 430 -38.89 -22.36 -20.15
N GLY A 431 -39.91 -22.92 -19.49
CA GLY A 431 -39.78 -23.62 -18.21
C GLY A 431 -39.52 -22.69 -17.02
N GLN A 432 -39.62 -21.37 -17.20
CA GLN A 432 -39.46 -20.36 -16.15
C GLN A 432 -40.82 -19.86 -15.67
N GLN A 433 -40.90 -19.44 -14.40
CA GLN A 433 -42.11 -18.86 -13.84
C GLN A 433 -41.85 -17.47 -13.26
N ILE A 434 -42.87 -16.62 -13.31
CA ILE A 434 -42.86 -15.28 -12.74
C ILE A 434 -43.99 -15.14 -11.73
N LYS A 435 -43.71 -14.46 -10.62
CA LYS A 435 -44.68 -14.10 -9.60
C LYS A 435 -44.51 -12.63 -9.23
N VAL A 436 -45.61 -11.90 -9.17
CA VAL A 436 -45.65 -10.57 -8.55
C VAL A 436 -46.15 -10.73 -7.13
N SER A 437 -45.31 -10.48 -6.13
CA SER A 437 -45.65 -10.74 -4.72
C SER A 437 -46.16 -9.50 -3.99
N LYS A 438 -45.70 -8.30 -4.38
CA LYS A 438 -46.10 -7.04 -3.74
C LYS A 438 -46.39 -5.98 -4.78
N PHE A 439 -47.27 -5.06 -4.43
CA PHE A 439 -47.54 -3.83 -5.17
C PHE A 439 -47.58 -2.67 -4.17
N TYR A 440 -46.80 -1.62 -4.45
CA TYR A 440 -46.83 -0.35 -3.73
C TYR A 440 -47.32 0.74 -4.66
N PRO A 441 -48.50 1.36 -4.43
CA PRO A 441 -48.97 2.49 -5.24
C PRO A 441 -48.05 3.72 -5.15
N SER A 442 -47.36 3.90 -4.02
CA SER A 442 -46.32 4.92 -3.86
C SER A 442 -45.07 4.36 -3.21
N PHE A 443 -44.18 3.81 -4.04
CA PHE A 443 -42.89 3.29 -3.63
C PHE A 443 -41.99 4.41 -3.08
N GLY A 444 -41.47 4.18 -1.87
CA GLY A 444 -40.38 4.94 -1.29
C GLY A 444 -39.37 4.02 -0.63
N VAL A 445 -38.21 4.57 -0.32
CA VAL A 445 -37.15 3.88 0.41
C VAL A 445 -36.99 4.55 1.75
N LYS A 446 -37.13 3.78 2.83
CA LYS A 446 -36.83 4.22 4.18
C LYS A 446 -35.40 3.81 4.50
N GLN A 447 -34.54 4.80 4.74
CA GLN A 447 -33.16 4.57 5.16
C GLN A 447 -33.07 4.55 6.68
N SER A 448 -32.30 3.61 7.23
CA SER A 448 -32.00 3.53 8.66
C SER A 448 -30.56 3.08 8.87
N VAL A 449 -29.94 3.45 10.00
CA VAL A 449 -28.58 3.04 10.32
C VAL A 449 -28.63 1.88 11.31
N VAL A 450 -27.95 0.79 10.97
CA VAL A 450 -27.91 -0.43 11.80
C VAL A 450 -26.47 -0.80 12.15
N LYS A 451 -26.31 -1.43 13.32
CA LYS A 451 -25.04 -1.99 13.78
C LYS A 451 -24.86 -3.40 13.20
N ARG A 452 -23.76 -3.63 12.49
CA ARG A 452 -23.40 -4.95 11.94
C ARG A 452 -22.57 -5.79 12.91
N SER A 453 -21.64 -5.17 13.63
CA SER A 453 -20.75 -5.85 14.56
C SER A 453 -20.20 -4.90 15.64
N ASP A 454 -19.47 -5.45 16.61
CA ASP A 454 -18.72 -4.71 17.63
C ASP A 454 -17.29 -4.36 17.19
N GLU A 455 -16.84 -4.86 16.03
CA GLU A 455 -15.50 -4.61 15.52
C GLU A 455 -15.41 -3.23 14.85
N LEU A 456 -14.30 -2.53 15.05
CA LEU A 456 -14.07 -1.22 14.41
C LEU A 456 -13.80 -1.41 12.91
N LYS A 457 -14.82 -1.15 12.07
CA LYS A 457 -14.73 -1.29 10.61
C LYS A 457 -15.20 -0.02 9.92
N LYS A 458 -16.51 0.23 9.93
CA LYS A 458 -17.14 1.39 9.30
C LYS A 458 -17.84 2.24 10.36
N PRO A 459 -17.09 2.99 11.18
CA PRO A 459 -17.70 3.64 12.31
C PRO A 459 -18.57 4.82 11.88
N ALA A 460 -19.65 5.04 12.63
CA ALA A 460 -20.54 6.19 12.45
C ALA A 460 -20.95 6.78 13.79
N LEU A 461 -21.15 8.10 13.80
CA LEU A 461 -21.58 8.87 14.96
C LEU A 461 -22.98 9.40 14.70
N PHE A 462 -23.90 9.20 15.65
CA PHE A 462 -25.17 9.93 15.64
C PHE A 462 -24.97 11.24 16.38
N VAL A 463 -25.06 12.36 15.68
CA VAL A 463 -24.74 13.68 16.21
C VAL A 463 -25.98 14.54 16.32
N GLU A 464 -26.11 15.31 17.40
CA GLU A 464 -27.02 16.45 17.52
C GLU A 464 -26.21 17.73 17.36
N MET A 465 -26.51 18.52 16.34
CA MET A 465 -25.96 19.85 16.12
C MET A 465 -26.96 20.89 16.61
N ASP A 466 -26.53 21.73 17.53
CA ASP A 466 -27.26 22.90 18.03
C ASP A 466 -26.67 24.17 17.41
N GLY A 467 -27.52 25.13 17.04
CA GLY A 467 -27.11 26.31 16.31
C GLY A 467 -28.24 27.32 16.11
N PRO A 468 -28.01 28.39 15.31
CA PRO A 468 -28.95 29.51 15.14
C PRO A 468 -30.34 29.13 14.60
N ARG A 469 -30.46 28.00 13.90
CA ARG A 469 -31.73 27.47 13.34
C ARG A 469 -32.28 26.30 14.17
N GLY A 470 -31.91 26.24 15.46
CA GLY A 470 -32.29 25.20 16.40
C GLY A 470 -31.52 23.90 16.22
N LYS A 471 -32.03 22.82 16.83
CA LYS A 471 -31.36 21.53 16.84
C LYS A 471 -31.62 20.72 15.57
N THR A 472 -30.65 19.91 15.16
CA THR A 472 -30.81 18.89 14.12
C THR A 472 -29.96 17.68 14.48
N THR A 473 -30.43 16.49 14.09
CA THR A 473 -29.69 15.24 14.31
C THR A 473 -29.34 14.60 12.99
N GLU A 474 -28.18 13.99 12.88
CA GLU A 474 -27.76 13.28 11.67
C GLU A 474 -26.73 12.19 11.99
N TRP A 475 -26.59 11.22 11.09
CA TRP A 475 -25.48 10.27 11.12
C TRP A 475 -24.27 10.83 10.35
N VAL A 476 -23.08 10.74 10.95
CA VAL A 476 -21.80 11.09 10.34
C VAL A 476 -20.97 9.83 10.21
N PHE A 477 -20.82 9.32 8.99
CA PHE A 477 -20.05 8.11 8.69
C PHE A 477 -18.59 8.45 8.44
N ALA A 478 -17.67 7.62 8.92
CA ALA A 478 -16.23 7.84 8.73
C ALA A 478 -15.76 7.72 7.27
N GLU A 479 -16.48 6.92 6.46
CA GLU A 479 -16.20 6.71 5.04
C GLU A 479 -17.03 7.63 4.13
N ALA A 480 -17.79 8.58 4.68
CA ALA A 480 -18.63 9.44 3.86
C ALA A 480 -17.77 10.32 2.93
N PRO A 481 -18.08 10.36 1.62
CA PRO A 481 -17.33 11.20 0.67
C PRO A 481 -17.57 12.71 0.88
N GLN A 482 -18.61 13.07 1.63
CA GLN A 482 -19.02 14.46 1.86
C GLN A 482 -19.21 14.72 3.36
N ALA A 483 -18.92 15.95 3.78
CA ALA A 483 -19.15 16.39 5.15
C ALA A 483 -20.65 16.61 5.41
N THR A 484 -21.09 16.28 6.63
CA THR A 484 -22.45 16.49 7.08
C THR A 484 -22.64 17.98 7.44
N ALA A 485 -23.52 18.67 6.72
CA ALA A 485 -23.78 20.09 6.93
C ALA A 485 -24.91 20.35 7.94
N TYR A 486 -24.78 21.39 8.74
CA TYR A 486 -25.87 21.95 9.53
C TYR A 486 -26.86 22.73 8.63
N LYS A 487 -28.07 22.99 9.13
CA LYS A 487 -29.22 23.58 8.43
C LYS A 487 -28.98 24.93 7.72
N ASP A 488 -27.96 25.68 8.10
CA ASP A 488 -27.61 26.97 7.47
C ASP A 488 -26.44 26.88 6.49
N GLY A 489 -25.81 25.70 6.35
CA GLY A 489 -24.67 25.48 5.47
C GLY A 489 -23.36 26.15 5.93
N ASN A 490 -23.25 26.56 7.20
CA ASN A 490 -22.04 27.20 7.75
C ASN A 490 -21.20 26.23 8.59
N LEU A 491 -21.82 25.34 9.39
CA LEU A 491 -21.12 24.28 10.10
C LEU A 491 -21.12 22.98 9.28
N PHE A 492 -19.95 22.35 9.18
CA PHE A 492 -19.75 21.04 8.58
C PHE A 492 -19.04 20.11 9.56
N LEU A 493 -19.48 18.87 9.62
CA LEU A 493 -18.86 17.80 10.39
C LEU A 493 -18.29 16.74 9.45
N LEU A 494 -17.04 16.37 9.70
CA LEU A 494 -16.35 15.31 8.97
C LEU A 494 -15.75 14.34 9.97
N TYR A 495 -16.20 13.09 9.92
CA TYR A 495 -15.59 12.00 10.67
C TYR A 495 -14.62 11.29 9.72
N LYS A 496 -13.33 11.27 10.01
CA LYS A 496 -12.34 10.68 9.10
C LYS A 496 -11.26 9.90 9.82
N GLN A 497 -10.76 8.86 9.16
CA GLN A 497 -9.65 8.06 9.65
C GLN A 497 -8.37 8.91 9.66
N MET A 498 -7.69 8.96 10.81
CA MET A 498 -6.35 9.49 10.97
C MET A 498 -5.35 8.37 10.73
N GLY A 499 -4.40 8.64 9.82
CA GLY A 499 -3.36 7.76 9.26
C GLY A 499 -3.15 6.38 9.90
N GLU A 500 -3.07 5.35 9.06
CA GLU A 500 -2.63 4.02 9.48
C GLU A 500 -1.13 4.04 9.80
N ASN A 501 -0.79 3.93 11.08
CA ASN A 501 0.59 3.76 11.50
C ASN A 501 0.90 2.28 11.60
N ILE A 502 1.91 1.84 10.85
CA ILE A 502 2.51 0.50 11.01
C ILE A 502 3.16 0.44 12.40
N LYS A 503 2.71 -0.52 13.20
CA LYS A 503 3.21 -0.85 14.53
C LYS A 503 4.50 -1.64 14.44
N ASP A 504 4.54 -2.64 13.56
CA ASP A 504 5.69 -3.53 13.36
C ASP A 504 5.73 -4.05 11.92
N TRP A 505 6.92 -4.41 11.43
CA TRP A 505 7.06 -5.05 10.13
C TRP A 505 8.19 -6.08 10.11
N LYS A 506 7.97 -7.18 9.39
CA LYS A 506 8.89 -8.32 9.31
C LYS A 506 9.08 -8.77 7.88
N SER A 507 10.27 -9.30 7.58
CA SER A 507 10.58 -9.85 6.26
C SER A 507 10.90 -11.33 6.37
N LYS A 508 10.16 -12.17 5.66
CA LYS A 508 10.46 -13.59 5.54
C LYS A 508 11.48 -13.82 4.42
N LEU A 509 12.73 -14.02 4.80
CA LEU A 509 13.85 -14.15 3.88
C LEU A 509 14.30 -15.59 3.72
N ARG A 510 14.66 -15.96 2.50
CA ARG A 510 15.17 -17.28 2.16
C ARG A 510 16.39 -17.17 1.27
N ILE A 511 17.44 -17.91 1.57
CA ILE A 511 18.68 -17.96 0.80
C ILE A 511 18.72 -19.26 0.01
N VAL A 512 19.02 -19.15 -1.27
CA VAL A 512 19.08 -20.26 -2.22
C VAL A 512 20.47 -20.33 -2.85
N GLU A 513 21.09 -21.50 -2.77
CA GLU A 513 22.38 -21.81 -3.39
C GLU A 513 22.25 -23.13 -4.15
N GLY A 514 22.64 -23.15 -5.43
CA GLY A 514 22.50 -24.35 -6.28
C GLY A 514 21.06 -24.87 -6.41
N GLY A 515 20.07 -23.97 -6.36
CA GLY A 515 18.64 -24.32 -6.41
C GLY A 515 18.06 -24.91 -5.13
N LYS A 516 18.84 -25.02 -4.05
CA LYS A 516 18.38 -25.51 -2.74
C LYS A 516 18.31 -24.37 -1.73
N THR A 517 17.28 -24.39 -0.89
CA THR A 517 17.19 -23.49 0.25
C THR A 517 18.22 -23.89 1.31
N VAL A 518 19.12 -22.97 1.64
CA VAL A 518 20.24 -23.20 2.57
C VAL A 518 20.09 -22.42 3.88
N ALA A 519 19.26 -21.38 3.90
CA ALA A 519 18.84 -20.68 5.12
C ALA A 519 17.47 -20.03 4.91
N GLU A 520 16.67 -19.95 5.96
CA GLU A 520 15.38 -19.26 5.97
C GLU A 520 15.18 -18.61 7.34
N LYS A 521 14.69 -17.38 7.37
CA LYS A 521 14.37 -16.67 8.61
C LYS A 521 13.39 -15.54 8.36
N THR A 522 12.41 -15.39 9.25
CA THR A 522 11.65 -14.14 9.40
C THR A 522 12.48 -13.18 10.24
N ILE A 523 12.97 -12.12 9.62
CA ILE A 523 13.78 -11.10 10.29
C ILE A 523 12.91 -9.95 10.80
N GLU A 524 13.35 -9.35 11.89
CA GLU A 524 12.80 -8.14 12.51
C GLU A 524 13.95 -7.19 12.91
N VAL A 525 13.61 -5.98 13.38
CA VAL A 525 14.62 -5.02 13.84
C VAL A 525 15.46 -5.65 14.96
N ASN A 526 16.78 -5.62 14.80
CA ASN A 526 17.78 -6.27 15.68
C ASN A 526 17.84 -7.81 15.64
N ASP A 527 17.01 -8.49 14.84
CA ASP A 527 17.11 -9.95 14.64
C ASP A 527 17.42 -10.32 13.17
N PRO A 528 18.68 -10.13 12.72
CA PRO A 528 19.03 -10.29 11.32
C PRO A 528 19.18 -11.76 10.89
N LEU A 529 19.17 -11.99 9.58
CA LEU A 529 19.58 -13.26 8.95
C LEU A 529 21.09 -13.22 8.67
N LYS A 530 21.82 -14.27 9.04
CA LYS A 530 23.28 -14.40 8.82
C LYS A 530 23.58 -15.64 7.98
N TYR A 531 24.31 -15.48 6.89
CA TYR A 531 24.73 -16.59 6.02
C TYR A 531 25.94 -16.22 5.14
N GLY A 532 26.86 -17.16 4.93
CA GLY A 532 28.01 -16.95 4.02
C GLY A 532 28.91 -15.76 4.36
N GLY A 533 28.95 -15.34 5.64
CA GLY A 533 29.65 -14.13 6.10
C GLY A 533 28.91 -12.81 5.88
N TYR A 534 27.71 -12.86 5.29
CA TYR A 534 26.80 -11.72 5.15
C TYR A 534 25.77 -11.71 6.27
N THR A 535 25.36 -10.51 6.67
CA THR A 535 24.26 -10.27 7.61
C THR A 535 23.26 -9.31 6.96
N PHE A 536 21.99 -9.70 6.98
CA PHE A 536 20.87 -8.96 6.41
C PHE A 536 20.01 -8.42 7.56
N TYR A 537 20.07 -7.11 7.76
CA TYR A 537 19.33 -6.40 8.79
C TYR A 537 18.07 -5.78 8.19
N GLN A 538 16.97 -5.85 8.94
CA GLN A 538 15.78 -5.06 8.62
C GLN A 538 16.12 -3.58 8.84
N ALA A 539 16.03 -2.77 7.77
CA ALA A 539 16.43 -1.36 7.81
C ALA A 539 15.28 -0.41 7.53
N SER A 540 14.45 -0.71 6.53
CA SER A 540 13.32 0.14 6.12
C SER A 540 12.24 -0.64 5.39
N TYR A 541 11.18 0.05 5.01
CA TYR A 541 10.10 -0.44 4.15
C TYR A 541 9.48 0.74 3.40
N ASP A 542 8.64 0.46 2.41
CA ASP A 542 7.85 1.48 1.70
C ASP A 542 6.42 1.57 2.30
N PRO A 543 6.01 2.71 2.90
CA PRO A 543 4.67 2.88 3.46
C PRO A 543 3.54 2.91 2.41
N GLN A 544 3.84 3.23 1.16
CA GLN A 544 2.86 3.26 0.07
C GLN A 544 2.75 1.90 -0.62
N ASN A 545 3.86 1.15 -0.62
CA ASN A 545 3.96 -0.18 -1.20
C ASN A 545 4.38 -1.17 -0.11
N GLU A 546 3.39 -1.59 0.69
CA GLU A 546 3.50 -2.54 1.81
C GLU A 546 3.98 -3.97 1.40
N LYS A 547 4.74 -4.08 0.31
CA LYS A 547 5.36 -5.31 -0.20
C LYS A 547 6.85 -5.14 -0.49
N LEU A 548 7.44 -3.98 -0.18
CA LEU A 548 8.85 -3.71 -0.42
C LEU A 548 9.63 -3.64 0.89
N SER A 549 10.63 -4.52 1.02
CA SER A 549 11.54 -4.54 2.17
C SER A 549 12.87 -3.87 1.83
N GLY A 550 13.29 -2.94 2.69
CA GLY A 550 14.63 -2.36 2.67
C GLY A 550 15.54 -3.06 3.68
N LEU A 551 16.57 -3.72 3.16
CA LEU A 551 17.55 -4.47 3.92
C LEU A 551 18.88 -3.75 3.92
N GLN A 552 19.54 -3.70 5.08
CA GLN A 552 20.96 -3.37 5.15
C GLN A 552 21.77 -4.66 5.10
N VAL A 553 22.72 -4.73 4.18
CA VAL A 553 23.61 -5.86 3.98
C VAL A 553 24.98 -5.50 4.52
N ALA A 554 25.55 -6.34 5.37
CA ALA A 554 26.91 -6.17 5.89
C ALA A 554 27.71 -7.47 5.83
N ARG A 555 28.98 -7.37 5.45
CA ARG A 555 29.97 -8.45 5.57
C ARG A 555 31.20 -7.87 6.25
N ASP A 556 31.47 -8.31 7.48
CA ASP A 556 32.61 -7.83 8.27
C ASP A 556 33.46 -9.03 8.73
N PRO A 557 34.59 -9.31 8.07
CA PRO A 557 35.48 -10.40 8.47
C PRO A 557 36.25 -10.11 9.77
N GLY A 558 36.35 -8.84 10.18
CA GLY A 558 37.07 -8.42 11.38
C GLY A 558 36.29 -8.63 12.68
N VAL A 559 34.95 -8.72 12.60
CA VAL A 559 34.07 -8.81 13.77
C VAL A 559 34.37 -10.02 14.66
N LEU A 560 34.77 -11.16 14.08
CA LEU A 560 35.14 -12.35 14.85
C LEU A 560 36.36 -12.08 15.74
N LEU A 561 37.37 -11.40 15.19
CA LEU A 561 38.58 -11.03 15.92
C LEU A 561 38.27 -10.05 17.06
N VAL A 562 37.34 -9.12 16.81
CA VAL A 562 36.82 -8.20 17.82
C VAL A 562 36.14 -8.96 18.97
N TYR A 563 35.28 -9.93 18.68
CA TYR A 563 34.61 -10.73 19.73
C TYR A 563 35.57 -11.61 20.53
N ILE A 564 36.56 -12.23 19.87
CA ILE A 564 37.63 -12.96 20.57
C ILE A 564 38.41 -12.00 21.48
N GLY A 565 38.73 -10.81 20.98
CA GLY A 565 39.35 -9.74 21.76
C GLY A 565 38.51 -9.37 22.99
N PHE A 566 37.23 -9.02 22.84
CA PHE A 566 36.35 -8.71 23.97
C PHE A 566 36.26 -9.84 25.00
N SER A 567 36.17 -11.09 24.54
CA SER A 567 36.14 -12.26 25.43
C SER A 567 37.45 -12.38 26.23
N SER A 568 38.59 -12.20 25.56
CA SER A 568 39.92 -12.17 26.18
C SER A 568 40.08 -11.00 27.15
N LEU A 569 39.47 -9.83 26.86
CA LEU A 569 39.48 -8.67 27.75
C LEU A 569 38.75 -8.98 29.06
N CYS A 570 37.53 -9.52 28.96
CA CYS A 570 36.75 -9.94 30.12
C CYS A 570 37.52 -10.96 30.97
N PHE A 571 38.09 -11.99 30.35
CA PHE A 571 38.88 -12.99 31.07
C PHE A 571 40.15 -12.40 31.69
N GLY A 572 40.85 -11.51 30.98
CA GLY A 572 42.04 -10.81 31.49
C GLY A 572 41.74 -9.96 32.72
N ILE A 573 40.62 -9.23 32.72
CA ILE A 573 40.14 -8.45 33.86
C ILE A 573 39.79 -9.38 35.04
N ILE A 574 39.04 -10.47 34.80
CA ILE A 574 38.73 -11.47 35.82
C ILE A 574 40.02 -12.05 36.42
N PHE A 575 41.01 -12.35 35.58
CA PHE A 575 42.29 -12.85 36.04
C PHE A 575 43.00 -11.86 36.96
N ILE A 576 43.06 -10.58 36.58
CA ILE A 576 43.73 -9.53 37.36
C ILE A 576 43.10 -9.36 38.74
N PHE A 577 41.77 -9.30 38.82
CA PHE A 577 41.08 -8.94 40.07
C PHE A 577 40.72 -10.13 40.95
N TYR A 578 40.47 -11.32 40.38
CA TYR A 578 39.98 -12.47 41.15
C TYR A 578 41.01 -13.61 41.21
N ILE A 579 41.60 -13.99 40.08
CA ILE A 579 42.50 -15.16 40.02
C ILE A 579 43.89 -14.83 40.58
N LYS A 580 44.46 -13.69 40.20
CA LYS A 580 45.81 -13.27 40.62
C LYS A 580 45.94 -13.12 42.14
N PRO A 581 44.99 -12.51 42.89
CA PRO A 581 45.07 -12.50 44.34
C PRO A 581 45.01 -13.89 44.99
N LEU A 582 44.20 -14.81 44.44
CA LEU A 582 44.09 -16.18 44.93
C LEU A 582 45.40 -16.97 44.69
N LEU A 583 45.99 -16.86 43.50
CA LEU A 583 47.29 -17.46 43.19
C LEU A 583 48.39 -16.93 44.10
N ARG A 584 48.41 -15.62 44.35
CA ARG A 584 49.40 -15.00 45.24
C ARG A 584 49.30 -15.51 46.68
N ARG A 585 48.08 -15.71 47.19
CA ARG A 585 47.84 -16.28 48.53
C ARG A 585 48.28 -17.75 48.62
N ARG A 586 48.02 -18.56 47.58
CA ARG A 586 48.48 -19.97 47.56
C ARG A 586 50.00 -20.09 47.49
N MET A 587 50.65 -19.26 46.68
CA MET A 587 52.11 -19.24 46.59
C MET A 587 52.75 -18.83 47.92
N SER A 588 52.21 -17.81 48.62
CA SER A 588 52.74 -17.42 49.93
C SER A 588 52.57 -18.49 51.01
N VAL A 589 51.45 -19.23 51.02
CA VAL A 589 51.24 -20.35 51.97
C VAL A 589 52.20 -21.51 51.70
N SER A 590 52.47 -21.83 50.43
CA SER A 590 53.45 -22.84 50.04
C SER A 590 54.86 -22.47 50.49
N ASP A 591 55.27 -21.21 50.33
CA ASP A 591 56.60 -20.74 50.73
C ASP A 591 56.78 -20.77 52.26
N THR A 592 55.72 -20.50 53.03
CA THR A 592 55.76 -20.53 54.50
C THR A 592 55.84 -21.98 55.04
N ALA A 593 55.09 -22.91 54.45
CA ALA A 593 55.13 -24.33 54.81
C ALA A 593 56.47 -25.00 54.46
N THR A 594 57.24 -24.44 53.51
CA THR A 594 58.57 -24.94 53.15
C THR A 594 59.65 -24.41 54.10
N GLN A 595 59.44 -23.28 54.77
CA GLN A 595 60.36 -22.70 55.76
C GLN A 595 60.18 -23.26 57.18
N GLU A 596 59.00 -23.75 57.55
CA GLU A 596 58.76 -24.42 58.85
C GLU A 596 59.12 -25.91 58.85
N GLY A 597 59.46 -26.49 57.69
CA GLY A 597 59.83 -27.89 57.50
C GLY A 597 61.34 -28.19 57.39
N THR A 598 62.19 -27.20 57.66
CA THR A 598 63.67 -27.30 57.73
C THR A 598 64.15 -26.78 59.07
#